data_AF-A0A6L9QEC9-F1
#
_entry.id   AF-A0A6L9QEC9-F1
#
_cell.length_a   1.000
_cell.length_b   1.000
_cell.length_c   1.000
_cell.angle_alpha   90.00
_cell.angle_beta   90.00
_cell.angle_gamma   90.00
#
_symmetry.space_group_name_H-M   'P 1'
#
loop_
_entity.id
_entity.type
_entity.pdbx_description
1 polymer ?
#
loop_
_entity_poly.entity_id
_entity_poly.type
_entity_poly.pdbx_seq_one_letter_code
_entity_poly.pdbx_strand_id
1 'polypeptide(L)'
;VTVHQGPGLTNAVTGIAEAAKSGTPLLVVAGETAAAAVRSNFRIDQAAIAAAVGAVPERVHSPQTALDDVARACRTAVAERRTVLLG
;
A
#
# COMPACT_ATOMS: atom_id res chain seq x y z
N VAL A 1 5.22 4.17 -7.14
CA VAL A 1 4.39 5.41 -7.21
C VAL A 1 3.95 5.76 -5.80
N THR A 2 3.72 7.04 -5.50
CA THR A 2 3.32 7.48 -4.15
C THR A 2 1.96 8.17 -4.19
N VAL A 3 1.13 7.96 -3.18
CA VAL A 3 -0.18 8.61 -3.02
C VAL A 3 -0.37 9.09 -1.59
N HIS A 4 -1.18 10.12 -1.41
CA HIS A 4 -1.56 10.60 -0.09
C HIS A 4 -2.59 9.65 0.57
N GLN A 5 -2.69 9.63 1.92
CA GLN A 5 -3.76 8.90 2.61
C GLN A 5 -5.17 9.34 2.18
N GLY A 6 -6.14 8.44 2.30
CA GLY A 6 -7.55 8.72 2.01
C GLY A 6 -7.79 8.94 0.51
N PRO A 7 -8.23 10.14 0.06
CA PRO A 7 -8.58 10.40 -1.35
C PRO A 7 -7.48 10.06 -2.36
N GLY A 8 -6.20 10.26 -2.00
CA GLY A 8 -5.08 9.93 -2.86
C GLY A 8 -5.03 8.44 -3.18
N LEU A 9 -5.17 7.60 -2.15
CA LEU A 9 -5.27 6.15 -2.30
C LEU A 9 -6.53 5.76 -3.07
N THR A 10 -7.71 6.23 -2.68
CA THR A 10 -8.97 5.81 -3.31
C THR A 10 -9.03 6.15 -4.80
N ASN A 11 -8.48 7.28 -5.22
CA ASN A 11 -8.39 7.65 -6.63
C ASN A 11 -7.45 6.74 -7.43
N ALA A 12 -6.47 6.12 -6.77
CA ALA A 12 -5.53 5.21 -7.40
C ALA A 12 -6.02 3.76 -7.41
N VAL A 13 -7.06 3.39 -6.65
CA VAL A 13 -7.52 1.99 -6.49
C VAL A 13 -7.80 1.32 -7.82
N THR A 14 -8.42 1.99 -8.79
CA THR A 14 -8.68 1.41 -10.11
C THR A 14 -7.37 1.05 -10.83
N GLY A 15 -6.36 1.93 -10.79
CA GLY A 15 -5.05 1.65 -11.37
C GLY A 15 -4.29 0.53 -10.65
N ILE A 16 -4.42 0.48 -9.32
CA ILE A 16 -3.87 -0.59 -8.48
C ILE A 16 -4.50 -1.94 -8.83
N ALA A 17 -5.82 -1.97 -9.02
CA ALA A 17 -6.55 -3.18 -9.40
C ALA A 17 -6.09 -3.70 -10.77
N GLU A 18 -5.96 -2.83 -11.77
CA GLU A 18 -5.48 -3.23 -13.10
C GLU A 18 -4.02 -3.71 -13.07
N ALA A 19 -3.17 -3.07 -12.26
CA ALA A 19 -1.79 -3.52 -12.06
C ALA A 19 -1.73 -4.91 -11.40
N ALA A 20 -2.54 -5.14 -10.37
CA ALA A 20 -2.62 -6.43 -9.67
C ALA A 20 -3.13 -7.54 -10.61
N LYS A 21 -4.21 -7.27 -11.36
CA LYS A 21 -4.78 -8.20 -12.35
C LYS A 21 -3.78 -8.56 -13.45
N SER A 22 -2.91 -7.63 -13.83
CA SER A 22 -1.91 -7.82 -14.87
C SER A 22 -0.61 -8.48 -14.36
N GLY A 23 -0.49 -8.75 -13.06
CA GLY A 23 0.76 -9.24 -12.47
C GLY A 23 1.92 -8.25 -12.66
N THR A 24 1.62 -6.95 -12.58
CA THR A 24 2.60 -5.88 -12.71
C THR A 24 3.40 -5.75 -11.42
N PRO A 25 4.74 -5.88 -11.46
CA PRO A 25 5.62 -5.58 -10.34
C PRO A 25 5.56 -4.09 -10.01
N LEU A 26 4.77 -3.71 -9.00
CA LEU A 26 4.52 -2.31 -8.65
C LEU A 26 4.48 -2.13 -7.14
N LEU A 27 5.29 -1.20 -6.63
CA LEU A 27 5.17 -0.71 -5.26
C LEU A 27 4.42 0.63 -5.26
N VAL A 28 3.29 0.65 -4.55
CA VAL A 28 2.52 1.85 -4.24
C VAL A 28 2.76 2.19 -2.78
N VAL A 29 3.31 3.37 -2.52
CA VAL A 29 3.47 3.88 -1.15
C VAL A 29 2.33 4.84 -0.87
N ALA A 30 1.48 4.51 0.08
CA ALA A 30 0.40 5.36 0.52
C ALA A 30 0.75 5.97 1.87
N GLY A 31 0.45 7.27 2.04
CA GLY A 31 0.45 7.84 3.38
C GLY A 31 -0.56 7.09 4.27
N GLU A 32 -0.29 7.04 5.56
CA GLU A 32 -1.19 6.46 6.56
C GLU A 32 -1.45 7.47 7.68
N THR A 33 -2.67 7.44 8.21
CA THR A 33 -2.99 8.26 9.38
C THR A 33 -2.22 7.78 10.61
N ALA A 34 -1.69 8.70 11.41
CA ALA A 34 -1.06 8.36 12.68
C ALA A 34 -2.00 7.47 13.51
N ALA A 35 -1.46 6.44 14.17
CA ALA A 35 -2.26 5.46 14.90
C ALA A 35 -3.21 6.10 15.96
N ALA A 36 -2.77 7.19 16.59
CA ALA A 36 -3.54 7.94 17.56
C ALA A 36 -4.70 8.76 16.94
N ALA A 37 -4.66 9.04 15.63
CA ALA A 37 -5.67 9.85 14.92
C ALA A 37 -6.88 9.01 14.49
N VAL A 38 -7.48 8.28 15.43
CA VAL A 38 -8.56 7.30 15.17
C VAL A 38 -9.84 7.90 14.56
N ARG A 39 -10.05 9.21 14.73
CA ARG A 39 -11.21 9.96 14.15
C ARG A 39 -10.85 10.73 12.89
N SER A 40 -9.67 10.50 12.30
CA SER A 40 -9.28 11.17 11.06
C SER A 40 -10.22 10.76 9.92
N ASN A 41 -10.74 11.75 9.19
CA ASN A 41 -11.54 11.50 7.98
C ASN A 41 -10.71 10.86 6.84
N PHE A 42 -9.39 10.78 6.99
CA PHE A 42 -8.51 10.08 6.05
C PHE A 42 -8.20 8.64 6.48
N ARG A 43 -8.69 8.20 7.64
CA ARG A 43 -8.47 6.85 8.14
C ARG A 43 -9.39 5.89 7.39
N ILE A 44 -8.79 4.98 6.64
CA ILE A 44 -9.47 3.89 5.94
C ILE A 44 -8.67 2.60 6.13
N ASP A 45 -9.33 1.45 5.99
CA ASP A 45 -8.65 0.15 6.05
C ASP A 45 -7.90 -0.11 4.74
N GLN A 46 -6.69 0.42 4.62
CA GLN A 46 -5.88 0.30 3.42
C GLN A 46 -5.54 -1.16 3.10
N ALA A 47 -5.32 -1.98 4.13
CA ALA A 47 -4.99 -3.38 3.97
C ALA A 47 -6.16 -4.15 3.37
N ALA A 48 -7.39 -3.92 3.87
CA ALA A 48 -8.59 -4.52 3.32
C ALA A 48 -8.85 -4.05 1.87
N ILE A 49 -8.65 -2.76 1.57
CA ILE A 49 -8.79 -2.23 0.21
C ILE A 49 -7.81 -2.90 -0.75
N ALA A 50 -6.52 -3.00 -0.38
CA ALA A 50 -5.51 -3.66 -1.20
C ALA A 50 -5.85 -5.13 -1.48
N ALA A 51 -6.20 -5.87 -0.43
CA ALA A 51 -6.57 -7.27 -0.54
C ALA A 51 -7.80 -7.46 -1.44
N ALA A 52 -8.80 -6.59 -1.33
CA ALA A 52 -10.02 -6.65 -2.15
C ALA A 52 -9.76 -6.49 -3.65
N VAL A 53 -8.70 -5.79 -4.05
CA VAL A 53 -8.31 -5.61 -5.46
C VAL A 53 -7.14 -6.50 -5.90
N GLY A 54 -6.74 -7.47 -5.08
CA GLY A 54 -5.68 -8.44 -5.40
C GLY A 54 -4.25 -7.94 -5.19
N ALA A 55 -4.07 -6.73 -4.68
CA ALA A 55 -2.78 -6.21 -4.26
C ALA A 55 -2.36 -6.83 -2.91
N VAL A 56 -1.05 -6.89 -2.66
CA VAL A 56 -0.51 -7.36 -1.39
C VAL A 56 -0.43 -6.17 -0.42
N PRO A 57 -1.10 -6.22 0.73
CA PRO A 57 -0.97 -5.18 1.73
C PRO A 57 0.33 -5.35 2.52
N GLU A 58 1.06 -4.26 2.68
CA GLU A 58 2.26 -4.14 3.51
C GLU A 58 2.19 -2.89 4.37
N ARG A 59 2.96 -2.88 5.46
CA ARG A 59 3.00 -1.75 6.40
C ARG A 59 4.41 -1.45 6.89
N VAL A 60 4.74 -0.16 7.00
CA VAL A 60 5.86 0.31 7.81
C VAL A 60 5.47 0.26 9.28
N HIS A 61 6.15 -0.59 10.05
CA HIS A 61 5.76 -0.82 11.46
C HIS A 61 6.34 0.24 12.41
N SER A 62 7.57 0.67 12.17
CA SER A 62 8.24 1.69 12.98
C SER A 62 9.33 2.40 12.17
N PRO A 63 9.79 3.59 12.60
CA PRO A 63 10.92 4.26 11.96
C PRO A 63 12.20 3.40 11.93
N GLN A 64 12.40 2.55 12.94
CA GLN A 64 13.57 1.68 13.05
C GLN A 64 13.55 0.53 12.04
N THR A 65 12.38 0.00 11.71
CA THR A 65 12.21 -1.12 10.77
C THR A 65 11.86 -0.66 9.35
N ALA A 66 11.68 0.65 9.12
CA ALA A 66 11.14 1.17 7.87
C ALA A 66 11.91 0.72 6.63
N LEU A 67 13.25 0.69 6.68
CA LEU A 67 14.06 0.22 5.56
C LEU A 67 13.87 -1.27 5.28
N ASP A 68 13.75 -2.09 6.33
CA ASP A 68 13.51 -3.53 6.20
C ASP A 68 12.11 -3.82 5.66
N ASP A 69 11.10 -3.07 6.12
CA ASP A 69 9.72 -3.15 5.66
C ASP A 69 9.61 -2.77 4.18
N VAL A 70 10.25 -1.67 3.77
CA VAL A 70 10.33 -1.26 2.37
C VAL A 70 11.09 -2.29 1.53
N ALA A 71 12.22 -2.80 2.02
CA ALA A 71 13.00 -3.79 1.30
C ALA A 71 12.22 -5.10 1.09
N ARG A 72 11.45 -5.54 2.10
CA ARG A 72 10.56 -6.68 2.02
C ARG A 72 9.45 -6.45 0.99
N ALA A 73 8.76 -5.31 1.04
CA ALA A 73 7.73 -4.94 0.07
C ALA A 73 8.27 -4.88 -1.37
N CYS A 74 9.47 -4.31 -1.57
CA CYS A 74 10.16 -4.30 -2.87
C CYS A 74 10.46 -5.71 -3.37
N ARG A 75 10.99 -6.59 -2.50
CA ARG A 75 11.27 -7.99 -2.87
C ARG A 75 9.99 -8.72 -3.29
N THR A 76 8.91 -8.59 -2.53
CA THR A 76 7.61 -9.18 -2.89
C THR A 76 7.11 -8.64 -4.22
N ALA A 77 7.19 -7.32 -4.47
CA ALA A 77 6.76 -6.75 -5.72
C ALA A 77 7.53 -7.32 -6.93
N VAL A 78 8.86 -7.37 -6.83
CA VAL A 78 9.74 -7.77 -7.95
C VAL A 78 9.83 -9.28 -8.12
N ALA A 79 10.13 -10.02 -7.05
CA ALA A 79 10.39 -11.46 -7.13
C ALA A 79 9.12 -12.27 -7.37
N GLU A 80 8.00 -11.86 -6.77
CA GLU A 80 6.72 -12.54 -6.92
C GLU A 80 5.83 -11.90 -8.00
N ARG A 81 6.32 -10.84 -8.66
CA ARG A 81 5.59 -10.05 -9.65
C ARG A 81 4.22 -9.56 -9.16
N ARG A 82 4.19 -9.03 -7.94
CA ARG A 82 2.97 -8.53 -7.29
C ARG A 82 2.88 -7.02 -7.32
N THR A 83 1.65 -6.52 -7.36
CA THR A 83 1.37 -5.14 -6.95
C THR A 83 1.24 -5.11 -5.43
N VAL A 84 2.04 -4.28 -4.78
CA VAL A 84 2.13 -4.14 -3.31
C VAL A 84 1.70 -2.74 -2.91
N LEU A 85 0.78 -2.64 -1.95
CA LEU A 85 0.42 -1.38 -1.30
C LEU A 85 1.11 -1.32 0.06
N LEU A 86 2.08 -0.42 0.21
CA LEU A 86 2.80 -0.15 1.45
C LEU A 86 2.23 1.10 2.12
N GLY A 87 1.62 0.94 3.29
CA GLY A 87 1.14 2.03 4.16
C GLY A 87 2.04 2.33 5.35
#